data_AF-A0A7C2W3W0-F1
#
_entry.id   AF-A0A7C2W3W0-F1
#
_cell.length_a   1.000
_cell.length_b   1.000
_cell.length_c   1.000
_cell.angle_alpha   90.00
_cell.angle_beta   90.00
_cell.angle_gamma   90.00
#
_symmetry.space_group_name_H-M   'P 1'
#
loop_
_entity.id
_entity.type
_entity.pdbx_description
1 polymer ?
#
loop_
_entity_poly.entity_id
_entity_poly.type
_entity_poly.pdbx_seq_one_letter_code
_entity_poly.pdbx_strand_id
1 'polypeptide(L)'
;MAAEKGLLRQIPRVDELLEEGPVKDLLLRYPRKVVLEGVRKVLDELRARIRKGREEGIDRPRIVQHILQEVERAGRPHLRRVINATGVVLHTNLGRAPLSRRALERLVEIGGRYSNLEYDLQKGRRGL
;
A
#
# COMPACT_ATOMS: atom_id res chain seq x y z
N MET A 1 -17.82 -32.05 -0.22
CA MET A 1 -16.52 -32.74 -0.08
C MET A 1 -15.83 -33.03 -1.42
N ALA A 2 -16.46 -33.70 -2.41
CA ALA A 2 -15.83 -33.94 -3.72
C ALA A 2 -15.71 -32.67 -4.59
N ALA A 3 -16.80 -31.88 -4.69
CA ALA A 3 -16.80 -30.61 -5.43
C ALA A 3 -15.80 -29.58 -4.86
N GLU A 4 -15.70 -29.49 -3.54
CA GLU A 4 -14.73 -28.66 -2.83
C GLU A 4 -13.27 -29.02 -3.18
N LYS A 5 -12.91 -30.31 -3.15
CA LYS A 5 -11.58 -30.78 -3.54
C LYS A 5 -11.27 -30.50 -5.02
N GLY A 6 -12.29 -30.54 -5.88
CA GLY A 6 -12.18 -30.17 -7.30
C GLY A 6 -11.83 -28.69 -7.47
N LEU A 7 -12.57 -27.80 -6.82
CA LEU A 7 -12.36 -26.34 -6.88
C LEU A 7 -10.99 -25.93 -6.30
N LEU A 8 -10.57 -26.51 -5.18
CA LEU A 8 -9.27 -26.19 -4.57
C LEU A 8 -8.09 -26.52 -5.49
N ARG A 9 -8.20 -27.57 -6.32
CA ARG A 9 -7.17 -27.95 -7.30
C ARG A 9 -7.12 -27.03 -8.52
N GLN A 10 -8.21 -26.31 -8.80
CA GLN A 10 -8.31 -25.37 -9.92
C GLN A 10 -7.76 -23.98 -9.59
N ILE A 11 -7.39 -23.71 -8.33
CA ILE A 11 -6.80 -22.43 -7.94
C ILE A 11 -5.45 -22.25 -8.65
N PRO A 12 -5.25 -21.13 -9.39
CA PRO A 12 -3.98 -20.85 -10.06
C PRO A 12 -2.80 -20.77 -9.10
N ARG A 13 -1.61 -21.10 -9.58
CA ARG A 13 -0.39 -20.95 -8.78
C ARG A 13 -0.03 -19.48 -8.62
N VAL A 14 0.68 -19.16 -7.54
CA VAL A 14 1.15 -17.78 -7.28
C VAL A 14 2.03 -17.30 -8.43
N ASP A 15 2.98 -18.13 -8.89
CA ASP A 15 3.90 -17.76 -9.97
C ASP A 15 3.17 -17.53 -11.31
N GLU A 16 2.13 -18.33 -11.60
CA GLU A 16 1.27 -18.13 -12.78
C GLU A 16 0.54 -16.78 -12.73
N LEU A 17 0.06 -16.38 -11.55
CA LEU A 17 -0.62 -15.10 -11.36
C LEU A 17 0.35 -13.91 -11.39
N LEU A 18 1.61 -14.09 -11.00
CA LEU A 18 2.62 -13.03 -11.07
C LEU A 18 3.03 -12.71 -12.52
N GLU A 19 2.91 -13.67 -13.43
CA GLU A 19 3.19 -13.48 -14.86
C GLU A 19 1.97 -12.97 -15.65
N GLU A 20 0.79 -12.84 -15.03
CA GLU A 20 -0.37 -12.21 -15.64
C GLU A 20 -0.09 -10.73 -15.95
N GLY A 21 -0.39 -10.28 -17.17
CA GLY A 21 -0.13 -8.91 -17.61
C GLY A 21 -0.52 -7.84 -16.57
N PRO A 22 -1.78 -7.81 -16.09
CA PRO A 22 -2.22 -6.82 -15.11
C PRO A 22 -1.48 -6.90 -13.75
N VAL A 23 -1.07 -8.10 -13.31
CA VAL A 23 -0.34 -8.28 -12.05
C VAL A 23 1.13 -7.93 -12.24
N LYS A 24 1.69 -8.19 -13.41
CA LYS A 24 3.05 -7.80 -13.80
C LYS A 24 3.18 -6.28 -13.84
N ASP A 25 2.15 -5.57 -14.31
CA ASP A 25 2.09 -4.10 -14.28
C ASP A 25 2.16 -3.54 -12.84
N LEU A 26 1.63 -4.28 -11.85
CA LEU A 26 1.77 -3.88 -10.44
C LEU A 26 3.22 -3.95 -9.95
N LEU A 27 4.03 -4.90 -10.45
CA LEU A 27 5.43 -5.03 -10.07
C LEU A 27 6.28 -3.83 -10.53
N LEU A 28 5.81 -3.08 -11.53
CA LEU A 28 6.44 -1.83 -11.96
C LEU A 28 6.12 -0.65 -11.02
N ARG A 29 5.03 -0.74 -10.26
CA ARG A 29 4.49 0.35 -9.44
C ARG A 29 4.67 0.15 -7.94
N TYR A 30 4.75 -1.10 -7.51
CA TYR A 30 4.81 -1.49 -6.10
C TYR A 30 5.97 -2.45 -5.85
N PRO A 31 6.57 -2.44 -4.64
CA PRO A 31 7.56 -3.43 -4.27
C PRO A 31 7.02 -4.85 -4.42
N ARG A 32 7.83 -5.75 -4.98
CA ARG A 32 7.45 -7.17 -5.21
C ARG A 32 6.83 -7.84 -3.98
N LYS A 33 7.32 -7.50 -2.77
CA LYS A 33 6.78 -8.02 -1.50
C LYS A 33 5.30 -7.70 -1.33
N VAL A 34 4.88 -6.46 -1.61
CA VAL A 34 3.48 -6.02 -1.49
C VAL A 34 2.60 -6.75 -2.49
N VAL A 35 3.07 -6.92 -3.74
CA VAL A 35 2.33 -7.65 -4.78
C VAL A 35 2.16 -9.12 -4.37
N LEU A 36 3.23 -9.76 -3.92
CA LEU A 36 3.21 -11.16 -3.49
C LEU A 36 2.27 -11.40 -2.30
N GLU A 37 2.28 -10.50 -1.31
CA GLU A 37 1.38 -10.55 -0.16
C GLU A 37 -0.09 -10.38 -0.58
N GLY A 38 -0.37 -9.46 -1.52
CA GLY A 38 -1.70 -9.28 -2.09
C GLY A 38 -2.21 -10.53 -2.82
N VAL A 39 -1.37 -11.15 -3.66
CA VAL A 39 -1.70 -12.41 -4.35
C VAL A 39 -2.03 -13.52 -3.35
N ARG A 40 -1.16 -13.72 -2.35
CA ARG A 40 -1.35 -14.76 -1.32
C ARG A 40 -2.65 -14.54 -0.55
N LYS A 41 -2.90 -13.31 -0.12
CA LYS A 41 -4.12 -12.95 0.62
C LYS A 41 -5.39 -13.27 -0.17
N VAL A 42 -5.45 -12.87 -1.44
CA VAL A 42 -6.64 -13.13 -2.29
C VAL A 42 -6.86 -14.64 -2.47
N LEU A 43 -5.79 -15.41 -2.67
CA LEU A 43 -5.89 -16.87 -2.79
C LEU A 43 -6.30 -17.54 -1.47
N ASP A 44 -5.83 -17.05 -0.33
CA ASP A 44 -6.21 -17.58 0.98
C ASP A 44 -7.68 -17.29 1.31
N GLU A 45 -8.16 -16.09 0.96
CA GLU A 45 -9.58 -15.74 1.05
C GLU A 45 -10.44 -16.62 0.13
N LEU A 46 -9.98 -16.90 -1.09
CA LEU A 46 -10.66 -17.80 -2.03
C LEU A 46 -10.73 -19.23 -1.47
N ARG A 47 -9.61 -19.76 -0.96
CA ARG A 47 -9.58 -21.08 -0.28
C ARG A 47 -10.56 -21.14 0.89
N ALA A 48 -10.64 -20.06 1.68
CA ALA A 48 -11.58 -19.98 2.79
C ALA A 48 -13.04 -19.93 2.33
N ARG A 49 -13.37 -19.26 1.21
CA ARG A 49 -14.72 -19.25 0.63
C ARG A 49 -15.12 -20.62 0.09
N ILE A 50 -14.23 -21.31 -0.61
CA ILE A 50 -14.47 -22.66 -1.15
C ILE A 50 -14.75 -23.65 -0.01
N ARG A 51 -13.93 -23.63 1.06
CA ARG A 51 -14.13 -24.49 2.25
C ARG A 51 -15.46 -24.22 2.96
N LYS A 52 -16.00 -23.00 2.85
CA LYS A 52 -17.31 -22.62 3.40
C LYS A 52 -18.47 -22.87 2.43
N GLY A 53 -18.22 -23.44 1.25
CA GLY A 53 -19.24 -23.67 0.21
C GLY A 53 -19.81 -22.37 -0.38
N ARG A 54 -19.07 -21.26 -0.30
CA ARG A 54 -19.50 -19.92 -0.78
C ARG A 54 -18.90 -19.55 -2.13
N GLU A 55 -18.39 -20.53 -2.86
CA GLU A 55 -17.78 -20.33 -4.16
C GLU A 55 -18.24 -21.46 -5.08
N GLU A 56 -18.76 -21.09 -6.24
CA GLU A 56 -19.36 -22.02 -7.20
C GLU A 56 -18.39 -22.40 -8.32
N GLY A 57 -17.31 -21.62 -8.52
CA GLY A 57 -16.35 -21.80 -9.59
C GLY A 57 -15.07 -20.98 -9.40
N ILE A 58 -14.02 -21.31 -10.15
CA ILE A 58 -12.81 -20.49 -10.23
C ILE A 58 -12.90 -19.58 -11.45
N ASP A 59 -13.06 -18.29 -11.19
CA ASP A 59 -13.01 -17.24 -12.21
C ASP A 59 -11.67 -16.50 -12.12
N ARG A 60 -10.78 -16.79 -13.09
CA ARG A 60 -9.43 -16.24 -13.13
C ARG A 60 -9.41 -14.72 -13.34
N PRO A 61 -10.15 -14.13 -14.30
CA PRO A 61 -10.34 -12.68 -14.38
C PRO A 61 -10.75 -12.02 -13.07
N ARG A 62 -11.72 -12.61 -12.34
CA ARG A 62 -12.16 -12.08 -11.04
C ARG A 62 -11.06 -12.14 -9.98
N ILE A 63 -10.29 -13.22 -9.94
CA ILE A 63 -9.13 -13.35 -9.03
C ILE A 63 -8.11 -12.25 -9.33
N VAL A 64 -7.77 -12.03 -10.59
CA VAL A 64 -6.83 -10.97 -11.00
C VAL A 64 -7.35 -9.60 -10.57
N GLN A 65 -8.64 -9.28 -10.82
CA GLN A 65 -9.21 -8.01 -10.37
C GLN A 65 -9.14 -7.82 -8.85
N HIS A 66 -9.42 -8.86 -8.07
CA HIS A 66 -9.28 -8.79 -6.61
C HIS A 66 -7.83 -8.57 -6.17
N ILE A 67 -6.86 -9.16 -6.87
CA ILE A 67 -5.42 -8.93 -6.61
C ILE A 67 -5.08 -7.46 -6.88
N LEU A 68 -5.54 -6.89 -7.99
CA LEU A 68 -5.32 -5.47 -8.31
C LEU A 68 -5.83 -4.56 -7.19
N GLN A 69 -7.06 -4.80 -6.73
CA GLN A 69 -7.67 -4.02 -5.66
C GLN A 69 -6.94 -4.17 -4.33
N GLU A 70 -6.54 -5.38 -3.96
CA GLU A 70 -5.85 -5.63 -2.69
C GLU A 70 -4.45 -5.01 -2.70
N VAL A 71 -3.69 -5.15 -3.78
CA VAL A 71 -2.35 -4.55 -3.90
C VAL A 71 -2.45 -3.04 -3.92
N GLU A 72 -3.41 -2.45 -4.63
CA GLU A 72 -3.62 -1.01 -4.60
C GLU A 72 -3.99 -0.53 -3.19
N ARG A 73 -4.83 -1.29 -2.46
CA ARG A 73 -5.20 -0.98 -1.08
C ARG A 73 -4.00 -1.06 -0.14
N ALA A 74 -3.19 -2.11 -0.24
CA ALA A 74 -2.02 -2.35 0.60
C ALA A 74 -0.87 -1.37 0.29
N GLY A 75 -0.73 -0.97 -0.98
CA GLY A 75 0.29 -0.03 -1.43
C GLY A 75 -0.06 1.44 -1.15
N ARG A 76 -1.29 1.74 -0.73
CA ARG A 76 -1.68 3.12 -0.36
C ARG A 76 -0.99 3.52 0.96
N PRO A 77 -0.40 4.73 1.04
CA PRO A 77 0.12 5.25 2.29
C PRO A 77 -0.97 5.30 3.37
N HIS A 78 -0.62 4.90 4.59
CA HIS A 78 -1.53 5.00 5.74
C HIS A 78 -1.90 6.46 6.04
N LEU A 79 -0.92 7.37 5.95
CA LEU A 79 -1.14 8.80 6.10
C LEU A 79 -1.57 9.40 4.77
N ARG A 80 -2.75 10.02 4.74
CA ARG A 80 -3.33 10.65 3.54
C ARG A 80 -3.92 12.00 3.90
N ARG A 81 -3.92 12.89 2.93
CA ARG A 81 -4.64 14.16 3.04
C ARG A 81 -6.14 13.87 3.23
N VAL A 82 -6.77 14.62 4.13
CA VAL A 82 -8.21 14.62 4.38
C VAL A 82 -8.79 16.03 4.24
N ILE A 83 -10.12 16.14 4.17
CA ILE A 83 -10.84 17.41 4.26
C ILE A 83 -11.42 17.51 5.67
N ASN A 84 -11.05 18.56 6.41
CA ASN A 84 -11.63 18.81 7.73
C ASN A 84 -12.97 19.54 7.57
N ALA A 85 -14.07 18.82 7.78
CA ALA A 85 -15.44 19.36 7.75
C ALA A 85 -16.06 19.53 9.16
N THR A 86 -15.25 19.42 10.22
CA THR A 86 -15.74 19.45 11.62
C THR A 86 -15.86 20.86 12.20
N GLY A 87 -15.24 21.86 11.57
CA GLY A 87 -15.11 23.22 12.11
C GLY A 87 -14.04 23.36 13.21
N VAL A 88 -13.42 22.28 13.67
CA VAL A 88 -12.34 22.32 14.69
C VAL A 88 -11.02 22.71 14.04
N VAL A 89 -10.49 23.89 14.38
CA VAL A 89 -9.24 24.42 13.81
C VAL A 89 -8.02 23.58 14.20
N LEU A 90 -7.83 23.31 15.50
CA LEU A 90 -6.73 22.49 16.01
C LEU A 90 -7.21 21.06 16.27
N HIS A 91 -7.46 20.32 15.20
CA HIS A 91 -7.98 18.95 15.31
C HIS A 91 -6.85 17.97 15.64
N THR A 92 -6.79 17.47 16.88
CA THR A 92 -5.73 16.59 17.39
C THR A 92 -5.58 15.31 16.58
N ASN A 93 -6.69 14.65 16.22
CA ASN A 93 -6.66 13.42 15.41
C ASN A 93 -6.27 13.64 13.93
N LEU A 94 -6.33 14.90 13.42
CA LEU A 94 -5.99 15.22 12.03
C LEU A 94 -4.65 15.96 11.88
N GLY A 95 -3.85 16.01 12.94
CA GLY A 95 -2.50 16.59 12.88
C GLY A 95 -2.40 18.07 13.28
N ARG A 96 -3.39 18.61 14.01
CA ARG A 96 -3.40 19.98 14.56
C ARG A 96 -3.28 21.04 13.45
N ALA A 97 -2.29 21.93 13.56
CA ALA A 97 -2.13 23.07 12.67
C ALA A 97 -1.48 22.65 11.34
N PRO A 98 -2.14 22.90 10.19
CA PRO A 98 -1.48 22.78 8.90
C PRO A 98 -0.32 23.76 8.77
N LEU A 99 0.75 23.35 8.09
CA LEU A 99 1.88 24.23 7.81
C LEU A 99 1.55 25.17 6.65
N SER A 100 2.03 26.42 6.75
CA SER A 100 1.96 27.37 5.64
C SER A 100 2.84 26.90 4.47
N ARG A 101 2.54 27.37 3.25
CA ARG A 101 3.34 27.04 2.06
C ARG A 101 4.82 27.38 2.24
N ARG A 102 5.13 28.55 2.81
CA ARG A 102 6.51 28.99 3.09
C ARG A 102 7.24 28.04 4.06
N ALA A 103 6.54 27.55 5.08
CA ALA A 103 7.12 26.59 6.01
C ALA A 103 7.40 25.23 5.35
N LEU A 104 6.49 24.76 4.50
CA LEU A 104 6.67 23.51 3.72
C LEU A 104 7.85 23.61 2.75
N GLU A 105 7.97 24.72 2.02
CA GLU A 105 9.07 24.95 1.09
C GLU A 105 10.44 24.88 1.81
N ARG A 106 10.57 25.52 2.98
CA ARG A 106 11.79 25.46 3.78
C ARG A 106 12.09 24.06 4.32
N LEU A 107 11.07 23.32 4.74
CA LEU A 107 11.23 21.93 5.19
C LEU A 107 11.73 21.01 4.08
N VAL A 108 11.21 21.15 2.86
CA VAL A 108 11.68 20.38 1.70
C VAL A 108 13.12 20.73 1.36
N GLU A 109 13.47 22.02 1.40
CA GLU A 109 14.83 22.49 1.11
C GLU A 109 15.88 21.95 2.08
N ILE A 110 15.62 22.05 3.39
CA ILE A 110 16.56 21.58 4.44
C ILE A 110 16.49 20.06 4.60
N GLY A 111 15.29 19.47 4.67
CA GLY A 111 15.08 18.08 5.10
C GLY A 111 15.57 17.02 4.11
N GLY A 112 15.77 17.37 2.84
CA GLY A 112 16.33 16.49 1.81
C GLY A 112 17.85 16.53 1.70
N ARG A 113 18.56 17.32 2.52
CA ARG A 113 19.99 17.60 2.39
C ARG A 113 20.68 17.65 3.75
N TYR A 114 22.01 17.59 3.76
CA TYR A 114 22.77 17.99 4.94
C TYR A 114 22.53 19.47 5.22
N SER A 115 22.49 19.82 6.50
CA SER A 115 22.33 21.19 6.96
C SER A 115 23.30 21.49 8.08
N ASN A 116 23.47 22.77 8.39
CA ASN A 116 24.29 23.25 9.50
C ASN A 116 23.59 23.09 10.86
N LEU A 117 22.76 22.05 11.02
CA LEU A 117 21.87 21.82 12.17
C LEU A 117 22.58 21.94 13.53
N GLU A 118 23.81 21.46 13.61
CA GLU A 118 24.69 21.62 14.78
C GLU A 118 26.10 22.05 14.34
N TYR A 119 26.23 22.80 13.24
CA TYR A 119 27.53 23.25 12.73
C TYR A 119 27.60 24.75 12.54
N ASP A 120 28.54 25.38 13.22
CA ASP A 120 28.80 26.81 13.08
C ASP A 120 29.69 27.02 11.84
N LEU A 121 29.10 27.62 10.80
CA LEU A 121 29.79 27.88 9.53
C LEU A 121 30.93 28.89 9.66
N GLN A 122 30.87 29.78 10.65
CA GLN A 122 31.92 30.78 10.90
C GLN A 122 33.09 30.17 11.67
N LYS A 123 32.80 29.37 12.70
CA LYS A 123 33.84 28.75 13.56
C LYS A 123 34.39 27.44 12.99
N GLY A 124 33.76 26.87 11.96
CA GLY A 124 34.20 25.63 11.33
C GLY A 124 34.21 24.44 12.29
N ARG A 125 33.26 24.40 13.24
CA ARG A 125 33.16 23.34 14.25
C ARG A 125 31.72 23.14 14.68
N ARG A 126 31.47 22.06 15.43
CA ARG A 126 30.17 21.81 16.05
C ARG A 126 29.73 23.01 16.91
N GLY A 127 28.48 23.44 16.72
CA GLY A 127 27.87 24.59 17.40
C GLY A 127 26.57 25.01 16.72
N LEU A 128 25.66 25.63 17.47
CA LEU A 128 24.51 26.35 16.92
C LEU A 128 24.92 27.73 16.41
#